data_AF-A0A820KJE1-F1
#
_entry.id   AF-A0A820KJE1-F1
#
_cell.length_a   1.000
_cell.length_b   1.000
_cell.length_c   1.000
_cell.angle_alpha   90.00
_cell.angle_beta   90.00
_cell.angle_gamma   90.00
#
_symmetry.space_group_name_H-M   'P 1'
#
loop_
_entity.id
_entity.type
_entity.pdbx_description
1 polymer ?
#
loop_
_entity_poly.entity_id
_entity_poly.type
_entity_poly.pdbx_seq_one_letter_code
_entity_poly.pdbx_strand_id
1 'polypeptide(L)'
;CHIECNPDKPCGNTDTNCTSCRHLKQPLSDGKFRCVGICPEGTYTNEEDKLCLPCHSQCGSCRNASEYSCISCKTDFFLIHDTMTCVESCPEQYYTDNHLRKCIHCKNDCASCDTSSQICTSCPDGYALKDTDCIKASKKCQSDEYFSVNE
;
A
#
# COMPACT_ATOMS: atom_id res chain seq x y z
N CYS A 1 -27.15 -9.61 28.01
CA CYS A 1 -26.89 -8.82 26.79
C CYS A 1 -25.44 -9.03 26.40
N HIS A 2 -25.16 -9.45 25.17
CA HIS A 2 -23.80 -9.39 24.63
C HIS A 2 -23.32 -7.93 24.57
N ILE A 3 -22.02 -7.69 24.80
CA ILE A 3 -21.46 -6.32 24.94
C ILE A 3 -21.66 -5.43 23.70
N GLU A 4 -21.75 -6.06 22.53
CA GLU A 4 -21.97 -5.38 21.24
C GLU A 4 -23.45 -5.21 20.86
N CYS A 5 -24.39 -5.79 21.62
CA CYS A 5 -25.82 -5.52 21.41
C CYS A 5 -26.22 -4.20 22.07
N ASN A 6 -27.20 -3.50 21.50
CA ASN A 6 -27.77 -2.30 22.09
C ASN A 6 -28.54 -2.64 23.41
N PRO A 7 -28.19 -2.04 24.56
CA PRO A 7 -28.84 -2.35 25.84
C PRO A 7 -30.28 -1.83 25.96
N ASP A 8 -30.69 -0.84 25.16
CA ASP A 8 -32.04 -0.24 25.17
C ASP A 8 -33.06 -1.02 24.31
N LYS A 9 -32.62 -2.13 23.69
CA LYS A 9 -33.44 -2.98 22.82
C LYS A 9 -33.42 -4.43 23.32
N PRO A 10 -34.39 -5.28 22.90
CA PRO A 10 -34.35 -6.72 23.20
C PRO A 10 -33.01 -7.29 22.74
N CYS A 11 -32.25 -7.85 23.68
CA CYS A 11 -30.86 -8.19 23.45
C CYS A 11 -30.63 -9.69 23.38
N GLY A 12 -29.69 -10.07 22.54
CA GLY A 12 -29.19 -11.42 22.44
C GLY A 12 -28.03 -11.69 23.41
N ASN A 13 -27.64 -12.96 23.51
CA ASN A 13 -26.51 -13.41 24.34
C ASN A 13 -25.19 -13.58 23.55
N THR A 14 -25.24 -13.49 22.21
CA THR A 14 -24.08 -13.53 21.32
C THR A 14 -24.04 -12.26 20.45
N ASP A 15 -22.91 -12.03 19.81
CA ASP A 15 -22.72 -10.95 18.83
C ASP A 15 -23.61 -11.07 17.57
N THR A 16 -24.14 -12.26 17.30
CA THR A 16 -24.90 -12.62 16.09
C THR A 16 -26.41 -12.71 16.29
N ASN A 17 -26.90 -12.66 17.54
CA ASN A 17 -28.33 -12.72 17.86
C ASN A 17 -28.87 -11.41 18.46
N CYS A 18 -28.15 -10.29 18.26
CA CYS A 18 -28.63 -8.97 18.61
C CYS A 18 -29.80 -8.54 17.69
N THR A 19 -30.82 -7.89 18.23
CA THR A 19 -31.84 -7.21 17.38
C THR A 19 -31.31 -5.89 16.81
N SER A 20 -30.40 -5.23 17.55
CA SER A 20 -29.71 -4.01 17.16
C SER A 20 -28.31 -3.97 17.77
N CYS A 21 -27.35 -3.42 17.02
CA CYS A 21 -25.97 -3.29 17.48
C CYS A 21 -25.75 -1.98 18.23
N ARG A 22 -24.81 -2.02 19.16
CA ARG A 22 -24.33 -0.84 19.89
C ARG A 22 -23.45 0.05 19.02
N HIS A 23 -22.53 -0.55 18.25
CA HIS A 23 -21.54 0.17 17.45
C HIS A 23 -21.74 -0.08 15.95
N LEU A 24 -21.29 -1.23 15.45
CA LEU A 24 -21.22 -1.53 14.02
C LEU A 24 -21.87 -2.87 13.68
N LYS A 25 -22.36 -2.98 12.45
CA LYS A 25 -22.92 -4.20 11.88
C LYS A 25 -21.98 -4.76 10.82
N GLN A 26 -21.57 -6.01 10.97
CA GLN A 26 -20.85 -6.78 9.96
C GLN A 26 -21.85 -7.71 9.24
N PRO A 27 -22.13 -7.49 7.93
CA PRO A 27 -22.95 -8.40 7.15
C PRO A 27 -22.33 -9.80 7.04
N LEU A 28 -23.17 -10.83 7.10
CA LEU A 28 -22.80 -12.23 6.91
C LEU A 28 -23.43 -12.79 5.63
N SER A 29 -22.87 -13.86 5.09
CA SER A 29 -23.32 -14.47 3.82
C SER A 29 -24.74 -15.05 3.87
N ASP A 30 -25.27 -15.36 5.06
CA ASP A 30 -26.63 -15.91 5.27
C ASP A 30 -27.70 -14.82 5.43
N GLY A 31 -27.37 -13.55 5.15
CA GLY A 31 -28.27 -12.40 5.30
C GLY A 31 -28.43 -11.93 6.75
N LYS A 32 -27.74 -12.55 7.71
CA LYS A 32 -27.64 -12.04 9.08
C LYS A 32 -26.52 -11.02 9.22
N PHE A 33 -26.36 -10.49 10.43
CA PHE A 33 -25.24 -9.63 10.78
C PHE A 33 -24.65 -10.04 12.13
N ARG A 34 -23.39 -9.65 12.32
CA ARG A 34 -22.68 -9.68 13.60
C ARG A 34 -22.50 -8.26 14.10
N CYS A 35 -22.74 -8.01 15.37
CA CYS A 35 -22.39 -6.75 16.01
C CYS A 35 -20.93 -6.76 16.44
N VAL A 36 -20.18 -5.76 16.01
CA VAL A 36 -18.75 -5.62 16.31
C VAL A 36 -18.46 -4.21 16.81
N GLY A 37 -17.46 -4.09 17.69
CA GLY A 37 -16.98 -2.78 18.16
C GLY A 37 -16.09 -2.09 17.13
N ILE A 38 -15.36 -2.88 16.34
CA ILE A 38 -14.44 -2.42 15.29
C ILE A 38 -14.62 -3.35 14.08
N CYS A 39 -14.56 -2.79 12.88
CA CYS A 39 -14.62 -3.60 11.67
C CYS A 39 -13.43 -4.55 11.56
N PRO A 40 -13.66 -5.84 11.24
CA PRO A 40 -12.59 -6.81 11.09
C PRO A 40 -11.67 -6.50 9.91
N GLU A 41 -10.50 -7.12 9.87
CA GLU A 41 -9.57 -6.99 8.75
C GLU A 41 -10.23 -7.28 7.40
N GLY A 42 -9.79 -6.57 6.37
CA GLY A 42 -10.40 -6.60 5.04
C GLY A 42 -11.69 -5.81 4.91
N THR A 43 -12.15 -5.12 5.97
CA THR A 43 -13.32 -4.25 5.93
C THR A 43 -13.02 -2.86 6.49
N TYR A 44 -13.81 -1.87 6.09
CA TYR A 44 -13.78 -0.50 6.61
C TYR A 44 -15.15 -0.10 7.16
N THR A 45 -15.13 0.90 8.05
CA THR A 45 -16.36 1.47 8.60
C THR A 45 -17.00 2.43 7.60
N ASN A 46 -18.23 2.13 7.18
CA ASN A 46 -19.14 3.11 6.64
C ASN A 46 -19.85 3.80 7.81
N GLU A 47 -19.53 5.07 8.04
CA GLU A 47 -20.04 5.85 9.18
C GLU A 47 -21.52 6.24 9.04
N GLU A 48 -22.04 6.33 7.80
CA GLU A 48 -23.43 6.68 7.52
C GLU A 48 -24.37 5.55 7.94
N ASP A 49 -24.04 4.32 7.54
CA ASP A 49 -24.87 3.14 7.80
C ASP A 49 -24.44 2.36 9.06
N LYS A 50 -23.30 2.72 9.67
CA LYS A 50 -22.62 1.95 10.73
C LYS A 50 -22.38 0.50 10.32
N LEU A 51 -21.98 0.31 9.07
CA LEU A 51 -21.70 -1.01 8.47
C LEU A 51 -20.21 -1.22 8.25
N CYS A 52 -19.78 -2.46 8.42
CA CYS A 52 -18.48 -2.90 7.95
C CYS A 52 -18.60 -3.36 6.50
N LEU A 53 -17.99 -2.60 5.59
CA LEU A 53 -18.01 -2.86 4.15
C LEU A 53 -16.64 -3.38 3.69
N PRO A 54 -16.59 -4.25 2.67
CA PRO A 54 -15.34 -4.83 2.21
C PRO A 54 -14.42 -3.77 1.59
N CYS A 55 -13.12 -3.93 1.83
CA CYS A 55 -12.07 -3.21 1.11
C CYS A 55 -11.94 -3.70 -0.34
N HIS A 56 -11.15 -2.98 -1.14
CA HIS A 56 -10.70 -3.50 -2.43
C HIS A 56 -10.00 -4.86 -2.26
N SER A 57 -10.10 -5.71 -3.28
CA SER A 57 -9.70 -7.12 -3.22
C SER A 57 -8.22 -7.36 -2.89
N GLN A 58 -7.36 -6.36 -3.12
CA GLN A 58 -5.92 -6.44 -2.87
C GLN A 58 -5.50 -5.82 -1.52
N CYS A 59 -6.37 -5.00 -0.91
CA CYS A 59 -6.08 -4.40 0.39
C CYS A 59 -6.29 -5.43 1.53
N GLY A 60 -5.39 -5.44 2.51
CA GLY A 60 -5.60 -6.08 3.81
C GLY A 60 -6.39 -5.17 4.76
N SER A 61 -6.19 -3.86 4.67
CA SER A 61 -6.98 -2.83 5.36
C SER A 61 -7.08 -1.59 4.49
N CYS A 62 -8.14 -0.80 4.64
CA CYS A 62 -8.42 0.34 3.78
C CYS A 62 -9.18 1.45 4.51
N ARG A 63 -9.15 2.67 3.96
CA ARG A 63 -9.99 3.79 4.42
C ARG A 63 -11.41 3.73 3.85
N ASN A 64 -11.55 3.20 2.64
CA ASN A 64 -12.81 3.05 1.92
C ASN A 64 -12.66 1.97 0.84
N ALA A 65 -13.71 1.72 0.06
CA ALA A 65 -13.75 0.67 -0.96
C ALA A 65 -12.81 0.90 -2.17
N SER A 66 -12.21 2.08 -2.32
CA SER A 66 -11.31 2.41 -3.44
C SER A 66 -10.01 1.61 -3.39
N GLU A 67 -9.51 1.23 -4.56
CA GLU A 67 -8.18 0.64 -4.72
C GLU A 67 -7.04 1.59 -4.31
N TYR A 68 -7.27 2.92 -4.36
CA TYR A 68 -6.33 3.99 -3.97
C TYR A 68 -6.42 4.36 -2.48
N SER A 69 -7.01 3.50 -1.67
CA SER A 69 -7.26 3.76 -0.25
C SER A 69 -6.81 2.61 0.65
N CYS A 70 -5.88 1.78 0.18
CA CYS A 70 -5.28 0.72 0.99
C CYS A 70 -4.34 1.31 2.04
N ILE A 71 -4.47 0.85 3.29
CA ILE A 71 -3.54 1.14 4.39
C ILE A 71 -2.50 0.01 4.49
N SER A 72 -2.94 -1.22 4.25
CA SER A 72 -2.08 -2.40 4.13
C SER A 72 -2.55 -3.28 2.99
N CYS A 73 -1.66 -4.13 2.50
CA CYS A 73 -1.95 -5.09 1.44
C CYS A 73 -2.10 -6.50 1.99
N LYS A 74 -2.81 -7.36 1.25
CA LYS A 74 -2.83 -8.80 1.53
C LYS A 74 -1.44 -9.40 1.35
N THR A 75 -1.23 -10.60 1.90
CA THR A 75 0.07 -11.28 2.00
C THR A 75 0.83 -11.41 0.67
N ASP A 76 0.14 -11.46 -0.47
CA ASP A 76 0.77 -11.63 -1.79
C ASP A 76 1.02 -10.30 -2.54
N PHE A 77 0.62 -9.16 -1.96
CA PHE A 77 0.73 -7.84 -2.59
C PHE A 77 1.69 -6.92 -1.83
N PHE A 78 2.18 -5.88 -2.52
CA PHE A 78 3.08 -4.87 -2.01
C PHE A 78 2.43 -3.49 -2.07
N LEU A 79 2.58 -2.71 -1.00
CA LEU A 79 2.00 -1.36 -0.92
C LEU A 79 2.90 -0.34 -1.63
N ILE A 80 2.35 0.41 -2.57
CA ILE A 80 2.93 1.67 -3.06
C ILE A 80 2.36 2.79 -2.18
N HIS A 81 3.19 3.40 -1.34
CA HIS A 81 2.73 4.40 -0.37
C HIS A 81 2.23 5.69 -1.05
N ASP A 82 2.84 6.05 -2.18
CA ASP A 82 2.56 7.31 -2.88
C ASP A 82 1.14 7.33 -3.46
N THR A 83 0.65 6.18 -3.92
CA THR A 83 -0.68 6.01 -4.51
C THR A 83 -1.67 5.33 -3.56
N MET A 84 -1.19 4.77 -2.44
CA MET A 84 -1.96 3.96 -1.51
C MET A 84 -2.65 2.76 -2.19
N THR A 85 -1.97 2.16 -3.16
CA THR A 85 -2.43 0.99 -3.93
C THR A 85 -1.59 -0.24 -3.61
N CYS A 86 -2.17 -1.42 -3.82
CA CYS A 86 -1.51 -2.71 -3.66
C CYS A 86 -1.25 -3.34 -5.02
N VAL A 87 -0.02 -3.79 -5.27
CA VAL A 87 0.37 -4.42 -6.54
C VAL A 87 1.06 -5.77 -6.31
N GLU A 88 0.95 -6.70 -7.25
CA GLU A 88 1.62 -8.00 -7.16
C GLU A 88 3.14 -7.89 -7.36
N SER A 89 3.56 -6.97 -8.22
CA SER A 89 4.95 -6.69 -8.54
C SER A 89 5.18 -5.18 -8.57
N CYS A 90 6.28 -4.72 -7.99
CA CYS A 90 6.61 -3.30 -8.00
C CYS A 90 6.90 -2.83 -9.43
N PRO A 91 6.33 -1.68 -9.84
CA PRO A 91 6.58 -1.13 -11.17
C PRO A 91 8.02 -0.60 -11.29
N GLU A 92 8.41 -0.21 -12.50
CA GLU A 92 9.68 0.50 -12.72
C GLU A 92 9.79 1.72 -11.79
N GLN A 93 11.02 2.11 -11.45
CA GLN A 93 11.35 3.14 -10.47
C GLN A 93 11.05 2.78 -9.01
N TYR A 94 10.60 1.56 -8.72
CA TYR A 94 10.47 1.03 -7.36
C TYR A 94 11.24 -0.27 -7.22
N TYR A 95 11.85 -0.49 -6.06
CA TYR A 95 12.33 -1.81 -5.67
C TYR A 95 11.38 -2.45 -4.65
N THR A 96 11.44 -3.78 -4.60
CA THR A 96 10.62 -4.57 -3.69
C THR A 96 11.32 -4.72 -2.34
N ASP A 97 10.74 -4.16 -1.29
CA ASP A 97 11.14 -4.44 0.08
C ASP A 97 10.25 -5.57 0.64
N ASN A 98 10.81 -6.78 0.68
CA ASN A 98 10.11 -7.97 1.17
C ASN A 98 9.87 -7.95 2.69
N HIS A 99 10.70 -7.24 3.46
CA HIS A 99 10.55 -7.14 4.91
C HIS A 99 9.38 -6.22 5.27
N LEU A 100 9.26 -5.09 4.56
CA LEU A 100 8.19 -4.13 4.76
C LEU A 100 6.93 -4.45 3.94
N ARG A 101 7.02 -5.39 2.97
CA ARG A 101 5.98 -5.69 1.98
C ARG A 101 5.54 -4.43 1.22
N LYS A 102 6.52 -3.64 0.77
CA LYS A 102 6.32 -2.35 0.12
C LYS A 102 7.12 -2.21 -1.16
N CYS A 103 6.60 -1.41 -2.07
CA CYS A 103 7.35 -0.85 -3.17
C CYS A 103 7.92 0.48 -2.72
N ILE A 104 9.25 0.58 -2.71
CA ILE A 104 9.96 1.77 -2.27
C ILE A 104 10.55 2.45 -3.50
N HIS A 105 10.24 3.72 -3.68
CA HIS A 105 10.72 4.51 -4.81
C HIS A 105 12.26 4.57 -4.80
N CYS A 106 12.87 4.40 -5.96
CA CYS A 106 14.30 4.59 -6.14
C CYS A 106 14.70 6.05 -5.86
N LYS A 107 15.96 6.31 -5.56
CA LYS A 107 16.42 7.70 -5.48
C LYS A 107 16.23 8.40 -6.84
N ASN A 108 15.99 9.72 -6.80
CA ASN A 108 15.61 10.57 -7.95
C ASN A 108 16.58 10.55 -9.16
N ASP A 109 17.74 9.91 -9.05
CA ASP A 109 18.73 9.80 -10.13
C ASP A 109 18.76 8.40 -10.80
N CYS A 110 18.03 7.40 -10.26
CA CYS A 110 17.96 6.05 -10.83
C CYS A 110 16.69 5.88 -11.70
N ALA A 111 16.80 5.16 -12.83
CA ALA A 111 15.64 4.68 -13.56
C ALA A 111 15.12 3.34 -12.97
N SER A 112 16.02 2.53 -12.43
CA SER A 112 15.69 1.33 -11.67
C SER A 112 16.72 1.11 -10.58
N CYS A 113 16.30 0.48 -9.49
CA CYS A 113 17.15 0.14 -8.35
C CYS A 113 16.82 -1.26 -7.84
N ASP A 114 17.75 -1.87 -7.13
CA ASP A 114 17.59 -3.22 -6.58
C ASP A 114 18.15 -3.30 -5.16
N THR A 115 17.56 -4.14 -4.31
CA THR A 115 17.90 -4.36 -2.88
C THR A 115 17.85 -3.14 -1.95
N SER A 116 17.96 -1.92 -2.47
CA SER A 116 17.95 -0.64 -1.77
C SER A 116 17.64 0.49 -2.75
N SER A 117 17.03 1.59 -2.26
CA SER A 117 16.78 2.78 -3.08
C SER A 117 18.06 3.48 -3.56
N GLN A 118 19.21 3.15 -2.96
CA GLN A 118 20.53 3.74 -3.28
C GLN A 118 21.33 2.94 -4.31
N ILE A 119 20.92 1.71 -4.63
CA ILE A 119 21.66 0.85 -5.56
C ILE A 119 20.96 0.92 -6.91
N CYS A 120 21.38 1.87 -7.75
CA CYS A 120 20.86 1.98 -9.11
C CYS A 120 21.32 0.77 -9.93
N THR A 121 20.40 0.20 -10.72
CA THR A 121 20.70 -0.85 -11.72
C THR A 121 20.54 -0.34 -13.15
N SER A 122 19.83 0.78 -13.32
CA SER A 122 19.72 1.49 -14.58
C SER A 122 19.58 3.00 -14.33
N CYS A 123 20.01 3.79 -15.30
CA CYS A 123 20.01 5.25 -15.22
C CYS A 123 19.08 5.87 -16.26
N PRO A 124 18.48 7.03 -15.97
CA PRO A 124 17.72 7.80 -16.94
C PRO A 124 18.60 8.27 -18.11
N ASP A 125 17.97 8.68 -19.21
CA ASP A 125 18.67 9.22 -20.37
C ASP A 125 19.60 10.39 -19.98
N GLY A 126 20.82 10.37 -20.51
CA GLY A 126 21.85 11.37 -20.19
C GLY A 126 22.66 11.07 -18.92
N TYR A 127 22.43 9.94 -18.26
CA TYR A 127 23.23 9.43 -17.16
C TYR A 127 23.89 8.09 -17.53
N ALA A 128 25.02 7.80 -16.91
CA ALA A 128 25.74 6.54 -17.03
C ALA A 128 25.84 5.88 -15.65
N LEU A 129 25.59 4.57 -15.60
CA LEU A 129 25.75 3.79 -14.38
C LEU A 129 27.24 3.64 -14.07
N LYS A 130 27.66 4.10 -12.89
CA LYS A 130 28.99 3.87 -12.35
C LYS A 130 28.84 3.27 -10.96
N ASP A 131 29.27 2.02 -10.83
CA ASP A 131 29.06 1.20 -9.63
C ASP A 131 27.57 1.09 -9.29
N THR A 132 27.10 1.82 -8.28
CA THR A 132 25.70 1.85 -7.81
C THR A 132 25.02 3.20 -8.05
N ASP A 133 25.72 4.16 -8.65
CA ASP A 133 25.25 5.53 -8.81
C ASP A 133 25.10 5.91 -10.28
N CYS A 134 24.10 6.74 -10.56
CA CYS A 134 23.91 7.36 -11.86
C CYS A 134 24.65 8.69 -11.90
N ILE A 135 25.76 8.73 -12.65
CA ILE A 135 26.50 9.96 -12.89
C ILE A 135 26.06 10.56 -14.22
N LYS A 136 25.95 11.90 -14.31
CA LYS A 136 25.68 12.55 -15.59
C LYS A 136 26.73 12.08 -16.60
N ALA A 137 26.27 11.52 -17.69
CA ALA A 137 27.14 11.16 -18.79
C ALA A 137 27.72 12.48 -19.29
N SER A 138 28.98 12.75 -18.94
CA SER A 138 29.74 13.77 -19.62
C SER A 138 29.73 13.34 -21.08
N LYS A 139 29.12 14.13 -21.97
CA LYS A 139 29.22 13.92 -23.41
C LYS A 139 30.67 13.53 -23.67
N LYS A 140 30.92 12.28 -24.07
CA LYS A 140 32.28 11.87 -24.41
C LYS A 140 32.80 12.94 -25.35
N CYS A 141 33.98 13.47 -25.02
CA CYS A 141 34.72 14.42 -25.82
C CYS A 141 34.49 14.11 -27.30
N GLN A 142 34.10 15.13 -28.07
CA GLN A 142 34.26 15.04 -29.51
C GLN A 142 35.70 14.64 -29.78
N SER A 143 35.94 13.85 -30.83
CA SER A 143 37.22 13.21 -31.19
C SER A 143 38.44 14.15 -31.29
N ASP A 144 38.29 15.44 -30.97
CA ASP A 144 39.25 16.52 -31.16
C ASP A 144 39.46 17.39 -29.88
N GLU A 145 38.92 17.04 -28.71
CA GLU A 145 39.16 17.78 -27.46
C GLU A 145 40.28 17.17 -26.61
N TYR A 146 41.38 17.91 -26.45
CA TYR A 146 42.47 17.61 -25.51
C TYR A 146 42.36 18.45 -24.24
N PHE A 147 42.52 17.83 -23.07
CA PHE A 147 42.75 18.57 -21.82
C PHE A 147 44.18 19.12 -21.82
N SER A 148 44.33 20.43 -21.95
CA SER A 148 45.59 21.11 -21.66
C SER A 148 45.73 21.25 -20.14
N VAL A 149 46.66 20.50 -19.55
CA VAL A 149 47.10 20.73 -18.17
C VAL A 149 48.08 21.91 -18.24
N ASN A 150 47.61 23.10 -17.89
CA ASN A 150 48.51 24.22 -17.61
C ASN A 150 49.05 24.06 -16.18
N GLU A 151 50.38 24.16 -16.08
CA GLU A 151 51.25 23.95 -14.91
C GLU A 151 50.77 24.59 -13.60
#